data_AF-A0A1M4LA20-F1
#
_entry.id   AF-A0A1M4LA20-F1
#
_cell.length_a   1.000
_cell.length_b   1.000
_cell.length_c   1.000
_cell.angle_alpha   90.00
_cell.angle_beta   90.00
_cell.angle_gamma   90.00
#
_symmetry.space_group_name_H-M   'P 1'
#
loop_
_entity.id
_entity.type
_entity.pdbx_description
1 polymer ?
#
loop_
_entity_poly.entity_id
_entity_poly.type
_entity_poly.pdbx_seq_one_letter_code
_entity_poly.pdbx_strand_id
1 'polypeptide(L)' 'MVRERGVSVAKAARDLDVHENVLRKWVREYGSDPARAFPGPGQMKPEQLEIERRRKEVAKLKAERDILKKAAAYFAKDVI' A
#
# COMPACT_ATOMS: atom_id res chain seq x y z
N MET A 1 -0.62 -14.48 -23.33
CA MET A 1 -0.17 -13.54 -24.41
C MET A 1 1.31 -13.12 -24.34
N VAL A 2 1.77 -12.31 -23.38
CA VAL A 2 3.21 -11.88 -23.34
C VAL A 2 4.15 -13.06 -23.05
N ARG A 3 3.83 -13.88 -22.04
CA ARG A 3 4.63 -15.06 -21.69
C ARG A 3 4.40 -16.25 -22.62
N GLU A 4 3.16 -16.47 -23.05
CA GLU A 4 2.80 -17.65 -23.87
C GLU A 4 3.05 -17.47 -25.37
N ARG A 5 2.96 -16.23 -25.89
CA ARG A 5 3.09 -15.95 -27.33
C ARG A 5 4.33 -15.11 -27.66
N GLY A 6 5.21 -14.85 -26.68
CA GLY A 6 6.45 -14.09 -26.88
C GLY A 6 6.27 -12.63 -27.32
N VAL A 7 5.06 -12.08 -27.18
CA VAL A 7 4.76 -10.70 -27.60
C VAL A 7 5.41 -9.72 -26.63
N SER A 8 6.08 -8.69 -27.15
CA SER A 8 6.71 -7.66 -26.31
C SER A 8 5.67 -6.93 -25.45
N VAL A 9 6.07 -6.53 -24.24
CA VAL A 9 5.15 -5.84 -23.31
C VAL A 9 4.61 -4.55 -23.93
N ALA A 10 5.44 -3.82 -24.69
CA ALA A 10 5.03 -2.60 -25.39
C ALA A 10 3.95 -2.84 -26.47
N LYS A 11 4.00 -3.98 -27.17
CA LYS A 11 2.98 -4.35 -28.16
C LYS A 11 1.68 -4.76 -27.47
N ALA A 12 1.76 -5.63 -26.48
CA ALA A 12 0.60 -6.05 -25.71
C ALA A 12 -0.07 -4.88 -24.96
N ALA A 13 0.69 -3.90 -24.48
CA ALA A 13 0.17 -2.69 -23.84
C ALA A 13 -0.69 -1.85 -24.81
N ARG A 14 -0.21 -1.68 -26.05
CA ARG A 14 -0.96 -0.98 -27.11
C ARG A 14 -2.21 -1.76 -27.54
N ASP A 15 -2.09 -3.08 -27.71
CA ASP A 15 -3.22 -3.92 -28.13
C ASP A 15 -4.33 -3.96 -27.06
N LEU A 16 -3.98 -3.79 -25.78
CA LEU A 16 -4.89 -3.81 -24.64
C LEU A 16 -5.31 -2.41 -24.16
N ASP A 17 -4.83 -1.34 -24.82
CA ASP A 17 -5.03 0.06 -24.42
C ASP A 17 -4.73 0.34 -22.93
N VAL A 18 -3.62 -0.22 -22.44
CA VAL A 18 -3.15 -0.01 -21.06
C VAL A 18 -1.75 0.59 -21.06
N HIS A 19 -1.46 1.40 -20.05
CA HIS A 19 -0.12 1.98 -19.90
C HIS A 19 0.94 0.88 -19.71
N GLU A 20 2.04 0.95 -20.46
CA GLU A 20 3.05 -0.11 -20.49
C GLU A 20 3.63 -0.46 -19.11
N ASN A 21 3.89 0.54 -18.27
CA ASN A 21 4.35 0.36 -16.89
C ASN A 21 3.39 -0.51 -16.04
N VAL A 22 2.07 -0.36 -16.24
CA VAL A 22 1.06 -1.15 -15.54
C VAL A 22 1.12 -2.59 -16.01
N LEU A 23 1.20 -2.82 -17.32
CA LEU A 23 1.30 -4.16 -17.87
C LEU A 23 2.61 -4.86 -17.48
N ARG A 24 3.75 -4.13 -17.44
CA ARG A 24 5.03 -4.65 -16.93
C ARG A 24 4.92 -5.07 -15.46
N LYS A 25 4.25 -4.27 -14.64
CA LYS A 25 3.99 -4.59 -13.23
C LYS A 25 3.16 -5.86 -13.12
N TRP A 26 2.05 -5.98 -13.85
CA TRP A 26 1.21 -7.17 -13.85
C TRP A 26 1.95 -8.42 -14.33
N VAL A 27 2.77 -8.34 -15.39
CA VAL A 27 3.58 -9.49 -15.86
C VAL A 27 4.60 -9.95 -14.80
N ARG A 28 5.13 -9.03 -14.01
CA ARG A 28 6.03 -9.34 -12.89
C ARG A 28 5.25 -9.98 -11.73
N GLU A 29 4.18 -9.32 -11.29
CA GLU A 29 3.35 -9.76 -10.17
C GLU A 29 2.67 -11.10 -10.45
N TYR A 30 2.23 -11.34 -11.69
CA TYR A 30 1.72 -12.64 -12.12
C TYR A 30 2.76 -13.76 -12.04
N GLY A 31 4.05 -13.43 -12.13
CA GLY A 31 5.12 -14.41 -11.93
C GLY A 31 5.34 -14.80 -10.47
N SER A 32 5.04 -13.90 -9.54
CA SER A 32 5.24 -14.13 -8.10
C SER A 32 3.97 -14.57 -7.37
N ASP A 33 2.83 -13.99 -7.75
CA ASP A 33 1.51 -14.20 -7.14
C ASP A 33 0.42 -13.93 -8.19
N PRO A 34 0.01 -14.97 -8.96
CA PRO A 34 -1.03 -14.86 -9.98
C PRO A 34 -2.38 -14.38 -9.45
N ALA A 35 -2.72 -14.71 -8.19
CA ALA A 35 -4.03 -14.40 -7.60
C ALA A 35 -4.17 -12.91 -7.28
N ARG A 36 -3.07 -12.20 -7.04
CA ARG A 36 -3.05 -10.77 -6.71
C ARG A 36 -2.43 -9.89 -7.80
N ALA A 37 -2.18 -10.44 -8.98
CA ALA A 37 -1.54 -9.72 -10.09
C ALA A 37 -2.45 -8.66 -10.72
N PHE A 38 -3.77 -8.79 -10.58
CA PHE A 38 -4.75 -7.85 -11.15
C PHE A 38 -5.68 -7.30 -10.06
N PRO A 39 -5.16 -6.52 -9.11
CA PRO A 39 -6.04 -5.75 -8.23
C PRO A 39 -6.68 -4.67 -9.11
N GLY A 40 -8.00 -4.69 -9.22
CA GLY A 40 -8.74 -3.68 -9.99
C GLY A 40 -8.41 -2.25 -9.55
N PRO A 41 -8.83 -1.22 -10.32
CA PRO A 41 -8.59 0.17 -9.94
C PRO A 41 -9.10 0.45 -8.52
N GLY A 42 -8.23 0.98 -7.66
CA GLY A 42 -8.55 1.31 -6.27
C GLY A 42 -8.43 0.14 -5.27
N GLN A 43 -8.12 -1.08 -5.70
CA GLN A 43 -7.83 -2.18 -4.76
C GLN A 43 -6.39 -2.14 -4.27
N MET A 44 -6.24 -1.79 -3.00
CA MET A 44 -4.99 -1.89 -2.27
C MET A 44 -4.73 -3.36 -1.91
N LYS A 45 -3.48 -3.83 -2.02
CA LYS A 45 -3.13 -5.20 -1.60
C LYS A 45 -3.48 -5.39 -0.11
N PRO A 46 -3.88 -6.60 0.33
CA PRO A 46 -4.21 -6.85 1.73
C PRO A 46 -3.08 -6.45 2.68
N GLU A 47 -1.83 -6.71 2.29
CA GLU A 47 -0.63 -6.27 3.05
C GLU A 47 -0.55 -4.74 3.17
N GLN A 48 -0.88 -4.00 2.11
CA GLN A 48 -0.88 -2.54 2.14
C GLN A 48 -2.04 -2.00 3.01
N LEU A 49 -3.21 -2.66 2.99
CA LEU A 49 -4.32 -2.33 3.90
C LEU A 49 -3.94 -2.54 5.36
N GLU A 50 -3.24 -3.64 5.66
CA GLU A 50 -2.72 -3.90 7.00
C GLU A 50 -1.69 -2.85 7.43
N ILE A 51 -0.75 -2.48 6.56
CA ILE A 51 0.22 -1.41 6.82
C ILE A 51 -0.49 -0.10 7.15
N GLU A 52 -1.50 0.29 6.36
CA GLU A 52 -2.28 1.51 6.60
C GLU A 52 -3.07 1.45 7.91
N ARG A 53 -3.68 0.30 8.24
CA ARG A 53 -4.35 0.10 9.52
C ARG A 53 -3.39 0.26 10.70
N ARG A 54 -2.21 -0.37 10.61
CA ARG A 54 -1.16 -0.27 11.64
C ARG A 54 -0.65 1.15 11.80
N ARG A 55 -0.45 1.89 10.69
CA ARG A 55 -0.04 3.30 10.73
C ARG A 55 -1.06 4.17 11.46
N LYS A 56 -2.36 3.97 11.20
CA LYS A 56 -3.44 4.69 11.89
C LYS A 56 -3.46 4.39 13.39
N GLU A 57 -3.30 3.12 13.76
CA GLU A 57 -3.23 2.70 15.16
C GLU A 57 -2.04 3.33 15.90
N VAL A 58 -0.85 3.30 15.28
CA VAL A 58 0.36 3.94 15.83
C VAL A 58 0.17 5.45 15.98
N ALA A 59 -0.46 6.12 15.00
CA ALA A 59 -0.72 7.55 15.07
C ALA A 59 -1.65 7.90 16.25
N LYS A 60 -2.73 7.12 16.43
CA LYS A 60 -3.67 7.27 17.55
C LYS A 60 -2.96 7.09 18.90
N LEU A 61 -2.21 6.00 19.07
CA LEU A 61 -1.50 5.71 20.32
C LEU A 61 -0.45 6.78 20.66
N LYS A 62 0.26 7.31 19.66
CA LYS A 62 1.20 8.41 19.87
C LYS A 62 0.49 9.67 20.37
N ALA A 63 -0.65 10.02 19.77
CA ALA A 63 -1.44 11.17 20.19
C ALA A 63 -1.95 11.02 21.63
N GLU A 64 -2.51 9.87 21.98
CA GLU A 64 -2.98 9.58 23.35
C GLU A 64 -1.83 9.69 24.37
N ARG A 65 -0.68 9.06 24.08
CA ARG A 65 0.52 9.17 24.92
C ARG A 65 0.95 10.62 25.10
N ASP A 66 0.94 11.42 24.04
CA ASP A 66 1.40 12.80 24.09
C ASP A 66 0.45 13.69 24.90
N ILE A 67 -0.86 13.42 24.84
CA ILE A 67 -1.85 14.08 25.70
C ILE A 67 -1.58 13.74 27.16
N LEU A 68 -1.39 12.46 27.50
CA LEU A 68 -1.13 12.03 28.87
C LEU A 68 0.18 12.62 29.40
N LYS A 69 1.24 12.67 28.58
CA LYS A 69 2.51 13.31 28.95
C LYS A 69 2.33 14.80 29.22
N LYS A 70 1.56 15.52 28.40
CA LYS A 70 1.27 16.93 28.61
C LYS A 70 0.47 17.16 29.89
N ALA A 71 -0.53 16.32 30.16
CA ALA A 71 -1.32 16.39 31.39
C ALA A 71 -0.46 16.14 32.63
N ALA A 72 0.36 15.07 32.63
CA ALA A 72 1.28 14.78 33.72
C ALA A 72 2.26 15.93 33.98
N ALA A 73 2.81 16.52 32.92
CA ALA A 73 3.70 17.68 33.04
C ALA A 73 3.00 18.95 33.56
N TYR A 74 1.71 19.13 33.24
CA TYR A 74 0.89 20.20 33.78
C TYR A 74 0.67 20.01 35.28
N PHE A 75 0.18 18.84 35.69
CA PHE A 75 -0.07 18.54 37.11
C PHE A 75 1.20 18.55 37.97
N ALA A 76 2.35 18.12 37.43
CA ALA A 76 3.62 18.19 38.14
C ALA A 76 4.11 19.62 38.39
N LYS A 77 3.67 20.60 37.59
CA LYS A 77 4.00 22.03 37.78
C LYS A 77 3.10 22.71 38.81
N ASP A 78 1.86 22.24 38.98
CA ASP A 78 0.91 22.81 39.95
C ASP A 78 1.15 22.34 41.41
N VAL A 79 2.00 21.32 41.61
CA VAL A 79 2.31 20.74 42.94
C VAL A 79 3.58 21.36 43.57
N ILE A 80 4.29 22.24 42.84
CA ILE A 80 5.46 23.00 43.33
C ILE A 80 5.03 24.46 43.52
#